data_AF-I1C519-F1
#
_entry.id   AF-I1C519-F1
#
_cell.length_a   1.000
_cell.length_b   1.000
_cell.length_c   1.000
_cell.angle_alpha   90.00
_cell.angle_beta   90.00
_cell.angle_gamma   90.00
#
_symmetry.space_group_name_H-M   'P 1'
#
loop_
_entity.id
_entity.type
_entity.pdbx_description
1 polymer ?
#
loop_
_entity_poly.entity_id
_entity_poly.type
_entity_poly.pdbx_seq_one_letter_code
_entity_poly.pdbx_strand_id
1 'polypeptide(L)'
;MHDPTTANAQGPDVGTQYRSAIFYHSDEQKSIAERVTSEVQEKHYKGRKIVTEIVPAGKFYDAETYHQEYLDKNPNGYECPTHFLRW
;
A
#
# COMPACT_ATOMS: atom_id res chain seq x y z
N MET A 1 -3.70 6.01 0.61
CA MET A 1 -2.54 6.36 1.46
C MET A 1 -2.49 5.39 2.63
N HIS A 2 -1.33 5.08 3.23
CA HIS A 2 -1.23 4.09 4.33
C HIS A 2 0.05 4.28 5.17
N ASP A 3 0.24 3.49 6.24
CA ASP A 3 1.53 3.32 6.93
C ASP A 3 2.33 2.17 6.29
N PRO A 4 3.48 2.43 5.64
CA PRO A 4 4.26 1.42 4.92
C PRO A 4 5.27 0.67 5.81
N THR A 5 5.22 0.84 7.14
CA THR A 5 6.22 0.27 8.07
C THR A 5 5.69 -0.92 8.87
N THR A 6 4.42 -1.28 8.71
CA THR A 6 3.78 -2.42 9.36
C THR A 6 3.74 -3.64 8.44
N ALA A 7 4.39 -4.73 8.84
CA ALA A 7 4.40 -5.97 8.08
C ALA A 7 3.07 -6.72 8.24
N ASN A 8 2.45 -7.14 7.13
CA ASN A 8 1.21 -7.93 7.12
C ASN A 8 0.07 -7.34 7.96
N ALA A 9 -0.04 -6.00 8.01
CA ALA A 9 -1.09 -5.30 8.71
C ALA A 9 -1.21 -3.85 8.23
N GLN A 10 -2.41 -3.28 8.37
CA GLN A 10 -2.67 -1.86 8.19
C GLN A 10 -3.69 -1.37 9.22
N GLY A 11 -3.25 -0.55 10.17
CA GLY A 11 -4.10 -0.12 11.29
C GLY A 11 -4.65 -1.34 12.06
N PRO A 12 -5.97 -1.43 12.30
CA PRO A 12 -6.58 -2.59 12.97
C PRO A 12 -6.72 -3.84 12.08
N ASP A 13 -6.48 -3.73 10.77
CA ASP A 13 -6.60 -4.86 9.83
C ASP A 13 -5.31 -5.68 9.81
N VAL A 14 -5.39 -6.97 10.16
CA VAL A 14 -4.21 -7.85 10.35
C VAL A 14 -4.30 -9.09 9.47
N GLY A 15 -3.20 -9.40 8.77
CA GLY A 15 -3.10 -10.54 7.85
C GLY A 15 -2.29 -10.19 6.59
N THR A 16 -1.77 -11.21 5.91
CA THR A 16 -0.95 -11.04 4.69
C THR A 16 -1.69 -10.36 3.54
N GLN A 17 -3.03 -10.39 3.57
CA GLN A 17 -3.90 -9.66 2.63
C GLN A 17 -3.83 -8.13 2.80
N TYR A 18 -3.31 -7.63 3.93
CA TYR A 18 -3.19 -6.19 4.24
C TYR A 18 -1.74 -5.67 4.18
N ARG A 19 -0.81 -6.43 3.59
CA ARG A 19 0.60 -6.04 3.48
C ARG A 19 0.79 -4.88 2.50
N SER A 20 1.80 -4.05 2.75
CA SER A 20 2.27 -3.04 1.79
C SER A 20 3.05 -3.69 0.65
N ALA A 21 2.65 -3.47 -0.59
CA ALA A 21 3.37 -3.94 -1.77
C ALA A 21 3.22 -2.99 -2.97
N ILE A 22 4.23 -2.99 -3.84
CA ILE A 22 4.26 -2.37 -5.15
C ILE A 22 4.50 -3.50 -6.17
N PHE A 23 3.55 -3.69 -7.08
CA PHE A 23 3.62 -4.66 -8.16
C PHE A 23 4.03 -3.97 -9.46
N TYR A 24 5.26 -4.20 -9.93
CA TYR A 24 5.80 -3.51 -11.12
C TYR A 24 5.56 -4.31 -12.40
N HIS A 25 5.29 -3.61 -13.50
CA HIS A 25 5.10 -4.19 -14.85
C HIS A 25 6.32 -4.03 -15.77
N SER A 26 7.31 -3.22 -15.37
CA SER A 26 8.56 -2.99 -16.12
C SER A 26 9.74 -2.73 -15.19
N ASP A 27 10.95 -2.88 -15.71
CA ASP A 27 12.18 -2.55 -14.98
C ASP A 27 12.29 -1.05 -14.65
N GLU A 28 11.72 -0.20 -15.50
CA GLU A 28 11.62 1.23 -15.22
C GLU A 28 10.75 1.50 -13.98
N GLN A 29 9.58 0.87 -13.88
CA GLN A 29 8.71 0.99 -12.70
C GLN A 29 9.40 0.46 -11.45
N LYS A 30 10.12 -0.67 -11.55
CA LYS A 30 10.92 -1.21 -10.44
C LYS A 30 11.95 -0.21 -9.95
N SER A 31 12.75 0.34 -10.86
CA SER A 31 13.80 1.32 -10.53
C SER A 31 13.23 2.58 -9.88
N ILE A 32 12.10 3.09 -10.39
CA ILE A 32 11.40 4.23 -9.81
C ILE A 32 10.88 3.89 -8.40
N ALA A 33 10.26 2.72 -8.22
CA ALA A 33 9.74 2.29 -6.91
C ALA A 33 10.85 2.17 -5.86
N GLU A 34 11.99 1.57 -6.21
CA GLU A 34 13.15 1.42 -5.32
C GLU A 34 13.74 2.80 -4.94
N ARG A 35 13.90 3.68 -5.94
CA ARG A 35 14.41 5.04 -5.71
C ARG A 35 13.49 5.86 -4.82
N VAL A 36 12.19 5.92 -5.14
CA VAL A 36 11.21 6.69 -4.35
C VAL A 36 11.06 6.11 -2.95
N THR A 37 11.09 4.79 -2.79
CA THR A 37 11.07 4.16 -1.46
C THR A 37 12.26 4.62 -0.62
N SER A 38 13.45 4.69 -1.22
CA SER A 38 14.65 5.19 -0.55
C SER A 38 14.55 6.67 -0.18
N GLU A 39 14.06 7.51 -1.10
CA GLU A 39 13.84 8.95 -0.86
C GLU A 39 12.83 9.19 0.27
N VAL A 40 11.72 8.44 0.30
CA VAL A 40 10.67 8.54 1.33
C VAL A 40 11.14 7.96 2.66
N GLN A 41 11.91 6.86 2.65
CA GLN A 41 12.53 6.29 3.85
C GLN A 41 13.37 7.36 4.56
N GLU A 42 14.22 8.05 3.81
CA GLU A 42 15.09 9.10 4.34
C GLU A 42 14.31 10.36 4.74
N LYS A 43 13.30 10.76 3.97
CA LYS A 43 12.59 12.02 4.22
C LYS A 43 11.56 11.93 5.34
N HIS A 44 10.80 10.83 5.41
CA HIS A 44 9.59 10.76 6.24
C HIS A 44 9.59 9.65 7.28
N TYR A 45 10.43 8.62 7.14
CA TYR A 45 10.41 7.43 8.01
C TYR A 45 11.74 7.16 8.71
N LYS A 46 12.54 8.20 9.01
CA LYS A 46 13.79 8.03 9.78
C LYS A 46 13.53 7.28 11.09
N GLY A 47 14.25 6.18 11.31
CA GLY A 47 14.08 5.33 12.50
C GLY A 47 12.93 4.31 12.43
N ARG A 48 12.13 4.29 11.36
CA ARG A 48 11.14 3.25 11.08
C ARG A 48 11.36 2.68 9.68
N LYS A 49 11.63 1.38 9.58
CA LYS A 49 11.90 0.76 8.28
C LYS A 49 10.61 0.65 7.46
N ILE A 50 10.64 1.14 6.23
CA ILE A 50 9.63 0.82 5.22
C ILE A 50 9.76 -0.66 4.85
N VAL A 51 8.66 -1.39 4.97
CA VAL A 51 8.59 -2.84 4.71
C VAL A 51 7.83 -3.17 3.43
N THR A 52 7.50 -2.17 2.61
CA THR A 52 6.86 -2.35 1.31
C THR A 52 7.63 -3.33 0.42
N GLU A 53 6.97 -4.39 -0.01
CA GLU A 53 7.51 -5.33 -0.99
C GLU A 53 7.52 -4.69 -2.39
N ILE A 54 8.60 -4.82 -3.15
CA ILE A 54 8.67 -4.39 -4.55
C ILE A 54 8.87 -5.65 -5.39
N VAL A 55 7.81 -6.11 -6.06
CA VAL A 55 7.74 -7.44 -6.69
C VAL A 55 7.14 -7.35 -8.09
N PRO A 56 7.48 -8.27 -9.01
CA PRO A 56 6.90 -8.25 -10.36
C PRO A 56 5.39 -8.48 -10.28
N ALA A 57 4.63 -7.75 -11.10
CA ALA A 57 3.20 -7.94 -11.23
C ALA A 57 2.89 -9.35 -11.74
N GLY A 58 2.08 -10.07 -10.97
CA GLY A 58 1.57 -11.39 -11.35
C GLY A 58 0.16 -11.31 -11.92
N LYS A 59 -0.55 -12.43 -11.86
CA LYS A 59 -1.97 -12.47 -12.21
C LYS A 59 -2.78 -11.66 -11.19
N PHE A 60 -3.58 -10.72 -11.69
CA PHE A 60 -4.56 -9.97 -10.91
C PHE A 60 -5.94 -10.61 -11.09
N TYR A 61 -6.67 -10.75 -10.00
CA TYR A 61 -8.05 -11.23 -10.01
C TYR A 61 -8.94 -10.11 -9.52
N ASP A 62 -9.93 -9.73 -10.33
CA ASP A 62 -10.87 -8.70 -9.94
C ASP A 62 -11.66 -9.16 -8.71
N ALA A 63 -11.79 -8.26 -7.73
CA ALA A 63 -12.71 -8.46 -6.62
C ALA A 63 -14.16 -8.38 -7.11
N GLU A 64 -15.08 -8.95 -6.34
CA GLU A 64 -16.51 -8.94 -6.61
C GLU A 64 -17.05 -7.51 -6.82
N THR A 65 -18.12 -7.39 -7.61
CA THR A 65 -18.65 -6.10 -8.05
C THR A 65 -19.08 -5.18 -6.91
N TYR A 66 -19.45 -5.72 -5.75
CA TYR A 66 -19.82 -4.93 -4.57
C TYR A 66 -18.61 -4.30 -3.84
N HIS A 67 -17.39 -4.79 -4.09
CA HIS A 67 -16.16 -4.18 -3.57
C HIS A 67 -15.69 -2.96 -4.39
N GLN A 68 -16.07 -2.90 -5.66
CA GLN A 68 -15.66 -1.83 -6.57
C GLN A 68 -16.32 -0.50 -6.18
N GLU A 69 -15.52 0.56 -6.02
CA GLU A 69 -16.00 1.90 -5.61
C GLU A 69 -16.79 1.87 -4.28
N TYR A 70 -16.47 0.96 -3.37
CA TYR A 70 -17.25 0.73 -2.15
C TYR A 70 -17.44 2.01 -1.30
N LEU A 71 -16.39 2.81 -1.08
CA LEU A 71 -16.48 4.04 -0.28
C LEU A 71 -17.19 5.19 -1.00
N ASP A 72 -17.18 5.23 -2.33
CA ASP A 72 -17.98 6.21 -3.08
C ASP A 72 -19.48 5.87 -3.02
N LYS A 73 -19.81 4.57 -3.08
CA LYS A 73 -21.19 4.05 -2.96
C LYS A 73 -21.71 4.07 -1.52
N ASN A 74 -20.82 3.89 -0.55
CA ASN A 74 -21.10 3.91 0.88
C ASN A 74 -20.11 4.82 1.62
N PRO A 75 -20.32 6.16 1.61
CA PRO A 75 -19.37 7.12 2.21
C PRO A 75 -19.19 6.98 3.72
N ASN A 76 -20.13 6.32 4.42
CA ASN A 76 -20.04 6.02 5.85
C ASN A 76 -19.58 4.58 6.12
N GLY A 77 -19.14 3.87 5.08
CA GLY A 77 -18.58 2.53 5.19
C GLY A 77 -17.27 2.53 5.98
N TYR A 78 -16.83 1.33 6.35
CA TYR A 78 -15.55 1.19 7.05
C TYR A 78 -14.39 1.66 6.16
N GLU A 79 -13.57 2.56 6.69
CA GLU A 79 -12.26 2.92 6.18
C GLU A 79 -11.24 2.84 7.33
N CYS A 80 -10.06 2.30 7.04
CA CYS A 80 -9.00 2.15 8.03
C CYS A 80 -8.50 3.54 8.50
N PRO A 81 -8.34 3.79 9.82
CA PRO A 81 -7.90 5.10 10.34
C PRO A 81 -6.52 5.57 9.85
N THR A 82 -5.70 4.68 9.29
CA THR A 82 -4.38 5.02 8.76
C THR A 82 -4.40 5.46 7.29
N HIS A 83 -5.57 5.42 6.64
CA HIS A 83 -5.78 5.83 5.26
C HIS A 83 -6.12 7.32 5.14
N PHE A 84 -5.11 8.18 5.26
CA PHE A 84 -5.27 9.62 5.07
C PHE A 84 -4.02 10.23 4.41
N LEU A 85 -4.15 11.42 3.84
CA LEU A 85 -3.03 12.15 3.25
C LEU A 85 -2.10 12.65 4.37
N ARG A 86 -0.84 12.22 4.33
CA ARG A 86 0.12 12.44 5.43
C ARG A 86 0.98 13.69 5.24
N TRP A 87 1.21 14.15 4.01
CA TRP A 87 1.99 15.34 3.63
C TRP A 87 1.72 15.74 2.19
#